data_AF-A0A7W7VLZ0-F1
#
_entry.id   AF-A0A7W7VLZ0-F1
#
_cell.length_a   1.000
_cell.length_b   1.000
_cell.length_c   1.000
_cell.angle_alpha   90.00
_cell.angle_beta   90.00
_cell.angle_gamma   90.00
#
_symmetry.space_group_name_H-M   'P 1'
#
loop_
_entity.id
_entity.type
_entity.pdbx_description
1 polymer ?
#
loop_
_entity_poly.entity_id
_entity_poly.type
_entity_poly.pdbx_seq_one_letter_code
_entity_poly.pdbx_strand_id
1 'polypeptide(L)'
;MPDSTAAAPDQILTPHVGGRPALPVMGGSSGDQPQGGPNDPLFLSPESAPEQVAEPEDKAKPDARKIDDLPRWAQAELRRARMEAIQARKAAGNQAQQGPSSEELVAQAQKDMARRIGTALGVIAEEETALDPQQMVERLTRERDAAAKDRDAEKDRHRRALIELAVHRAGTKLGADPDALLDSRSFLRNVRDLDPDGEAFTATLTEAVQKAVEDNPKFKAAGASGPPAKSGGEFTGGPGGRASDPEQMTTDDFRAWRRRAKSSSDSSEE
;
A
#
# COMPACT_ATOMS: atom_id res chain seq x y z
N MET A 1 -29.64 -36.48 38.20
CA MET A 1 -28.23 -36.90 38.32
C MET A 1 -27.59 -36.71 36.96
N PRO A 2 -26.43 -36.06 36.84
CA PRO A 2 -26.16 -34.62 37.07
C PRO A 2 -25.72 -33.94 35.75
N ASP A 3 -26.06 -32.66 35.52
CA ASP A 3 -25.21 -31.44 35.69
C ASP A 3 -24.45 -31.05 34.41
N SER A 4 -24.74 -29.87 33.82
CA SER A 4 -24.11 -28.55 34.08
C SER A 4 -22.78 -28.41 33.31
N THR A 5 -22.65 -27.49 32.35
CA THR A 5 -22.12 -26.12 32.58
C THR A 5 -22.41 -25.30 31.29
N ALA A 6 -23.36 -24.36 31.26
CA ALA A 6 -23.30 -22.97 31.73
C ALA A 6 -22.40 -22.06 30.86
N ALA A 7 -23.03 -21.29 29.96
CA ALA A 7 -22.47 -20.13 29.28
C ALA A 7 -23.34 -18.92 29.62
N ALA A 8 -22.74 -17.90 30.25
CA ALA A 8 -23.21 -16.52 30.41
C ALA A 8 -22.09 -15.73 31.13
N PRO A 9 -22.08 -14.37 31.21
CA PRO A 9 -23.06 -13.40 30.67
C PRO A 9 -22.45 -12.12 30.02
N ASP A 10 -23.34 -11.35 29.39
CA ASP A 10 -23.28 -9.90 29.17
C ASP A 10 -22.63 -9.10 30.31
N GLN A 11 -21.89 -8.03 29.97
CA GLN A 11 -21.66 -6.91 30.88
C GLN A 11 -21.74 -5.55 30.18
N ILE A 12 -22.79 -4.81 30.53
CA ILE A 12 -22.88 -3.36 30.53
C ILE A 12 -22.74 -2.93 31.99
N LEU A 13 -21.82 -2.01 32.32
CA LEU A 13 -22.02 -0.86 33.25
C LEU A 13 -20.69 -0.12 33.53
N THR A 14 -20.64 1.18 33.23
CA THR A 14 -19.93 2.22 34.01
C THR A 14 -20.63 2.45 35.37
N PRO A 15 -20.25 3.36 36.32
CA PRO A 15 -19.08 4.27 36.51
C PRO A 15 -18.52 4.37 37.98
N HIS A 16 -17.32 4.96 38.20
CA HIS A 16 -16.97 5.83 39.36
C HIS A 16 -15.54 6.42 39.16
N VAL A 17 -15.30 7.74 39.05
CA VAL A 17 -15.14 8.78 40.11
C VAL A 17 -14.03 8.50 41.13
N GLY A 18 -13.01 9.38 41.14
CA GLY A 18 -12.29 9.81 42.34
C GLY A 18 -10.75 9.63 42.33
N GLY A 19 -10.01 10.76 42.38
CA GLY A 19 -8.68 10.80 43.00
C GLY A 19 -7.54 11.46 42.22
N ARG A 20 -7.44 12.80 42.27
CA ARG A 20 -6.17 13.54 42.11
C ARG A 20 -5.51 13.66 43.50
N PRO A 21 -4.18 13.84 43.59
CA PRO A 21 -3.73 15.19 43.94
C PRO A 21 -2.48 15.70 43.20
N ALA A 22 -2.38 17.03 43.20
CA ALA A 22 -1.39 17.89 42.58
C ALA A 22 -0.02 17.87 43.29
N LEU A 23 1.04 18.22 42.54
CA LEU A 23 2.35 18.59 43.09
C LEU A 23 2.53 20.12 43.09
N PRO A 24 3.11 20.71 44.14
CA PRO A 24 3.24 22.16 44.34
C PRO A 24 4.50 22.76 43.68
N VAL A 25 4.35 23.97 43.12
CA VAL A 25 5.46 24.89 42.83
C VAL A 25 5.79 25.66 44.10
N MET A 26 7.05 25.57 44.53
CA MET A 26 7.60 26.26 45.69
C MET A 26 8.95 26.87 45.30
N GLY A 27 9.09 28.18 45.47
CA GLY A 27 10.33 28.93 45.23
C GLY A 27 10.16 30.41 45.58
N GLY A 28 10.52 30.78 46.82
CA GLY A 28 11.03 32.13 47.15
C GLY A 28 12.48 32.26 46.68
N SER A 29 13.30 33.27 46.96
CA SER A 29 13.27 34.49 47.79
C SER A 29 14.63 35.18 47.53
N SER A 30 14.70 36.51 47.69
CA SER A 30 15.95 37.30 47.96
C SER A 30 16.95 37.42 46.79
N GLY A 31 17.69 38.51 46.54
CA GLY A 31 17.98 39.77 47.24
C GLY A 31 19.12 40.50 46.47
N ASP A 32 19.53 41.66 47.00
CA ASP A 32 20.76 42.43 46.70
C ASP A 32 20.85 43.38 45.48
N GLN A 33 20.68 44.67 45.79
CA GLN A 33 21.52 45.82 45.39
C GLN A 33 22.98 45.63 45.91
N PRO A 34 24.04 46.38 45.49
CA PRO A 34 24.07 47.85 45.44
C PRO A 34 25.14 48.57 44.56
N GLN A 35 25.15 49.91 44.71
CA GLN A 35 26.31 50.84 44.78
C GLN A 35 26.98 51.46 43.53
N GLY A 36 27.16 52.79 43.61
CA GLY A 36 28.34 53.51 43.10
C GLY A 36 28.11 54.93 42.56
N GLY A 37 28.25 55.98 43.40
CA GLY A 37 28.32 57.41 43.01
C GLY A 37 29.71 57.81 42.45
N PRO A 38 30.30 59.00 42.74
CA PRO A 38 29.78 60.34 43.11
C PRO A 38 30.48 61.50 42.30
N ASN A 39 30.20 62.77 42.62
CA ASN A 39 31.11 63.97 42.66
C ASN A 39 30.49 65.30 42.18
N ASP A 40 29.92 66.09 43.12
CA ASP A 40 30.41 67.39 43.67
C ASP A 40 30.98 68.53 42.78
N PRO A 41 31.00 69.81 43.26
CA PRO A 41 29.92 70.67 43.75
C PRO A 41 30.11 72.15 43.24
N LEU A 42 29.54 73.13 43.96
CA LEU A 42 29.73 74.60 43.89
C LEU A 42 28.66 75.40 43.13
N PHE A 43 27.70 75.97 43.84
CA PHE A 43 27.71 77.40 44.23
C PHE A 43 26.59 77.68 45.24
N LEU A 44 26.94 78.29 46.37
CA LEU A 44 26.06 78.65 47.49
C LEU A 44 25.72 80.16 47.42
N SER A 45 24.41 80.43 47.43
CA SER A 45 23.69 81.48 48.19
C SER A 45 23.73 82.95 47.69
N PRO A 46 22.84 83.83 48.21
CA PRO A 46 21.36 83.80 48.08
C PRO A 46 20.79 85.22 47.79
N GLU A 47 19.53 85.37 47.34
CA GLU A 47 18.69 86.53 47.73
C GLU A 47 17.18 86.34 47.34
N SER A 48 16.33 86.27 48.38
CA SER A 48 14.95 86.80 48.52
C SER A 48 13.72 86.32 47.68
N ALA A 49 13.03 85.28 48.21
CA ALA A 49 11.61 85.17 48.71
C ALA A 49 10.36 85.65 47.89
N PRO A 50 9.11 85.19 48.19
CA PRO A 50 8.56 83.86 48.54
C PRO A 50 7.22 83.49 47.79
N GLU A 51 6.58 82.36 48.17
CA GLU A 51 5.21 81.83 47.80
C GLU A 51 5.08 81.10 46.44
N GLN A 52 4.49 79.89 46.29
CA GLN A 52 3.27 79.37 46.93
C GLN A 52 3.12 77.82 46.75
N VAL A 53 2.99 77.11 47.87
CA VAL A 53 2.04 75.99 48.20
C VAL A 53 1.96 74.71 47.33
N ALA A 54 2.54 73.64 47.89
CA ALA A 54 2.01 72.28 48.15
C ALA A 54 1.01 71.55 47.21
N GLU A 55 1.45 70.36 46.81
CA GLU A 55 0.73 69.15 46.39
C GLU A 55 -0.41 68.73 47.35
N PRO A 56 -1.39 67.93 46.91
CA PRO A 56 -2.00 66.95 47.81
C PRO A 56 -1.75 65.52 47.31
N GLU A 57 -0.92 64.80 48.06
CA GLU A 57 -0.88 63.34 48.08
C GLU A 57 -2.27 62.80 48.48
N ASP A 58 -2.97 62.16 47.54
CA ASP A 58 -4.21 61.45 47.82
C ASP A 58 -3.87 60.06 48.41
N LYS A 59 -3.64 60.02 49.73
CA LYS A 59 -3.24 58.81 50.46
C LYS A 59 -4.33 57.74 50.38
N ALA A 60 -3.95 56.54 49.95
CA ALA A 60 -4.83 55.38 49.91
C ALA A 60 -5.36 55.03 51.31
N LYS A 61 -6.69 54.99 51.46
CA LYS A 61 -7.34 54.48 52.68
C LYS A 61 -7.35 52.94 52.63
N PRO A 62 -6.75 52.23 53.61
CA PRO A 62 -6.69 50.77 53.59
C PRO A 62 -8.06 50.08 53.77
N ASP A 63 -9.07 50.80 54.27
CA ASP A 63 -10.42 50.29 54.54
C ASP A 63 -11.51 50.84 53.58
N ALA A 64 -11.14 51.24 52.36
CA ALA A 64 -12.12 51.70 51.36
C ALA A 64 -13.06 50.56 50.94
N ARG A 65 -14.34 50.63 51.32
CA ARG A 65 -15.37 49.61 51.02
C ARG A 65 -16.22 49.94 49.80
N LYS A 66 -16.23 51.19 49.34
CA LYS A 66 -17.00 51.64 48.17
C LYS A 66 -16.06 52.19 47.11
N ILE A 67 -16.47 52.07 45.85
CA ILE A 67 -15.69 52.53 44.68
C ILE A 67 -15.36 54.03 44.78
N ASP A 68 -16.25 54.82 45.37
CA ASP A 68 -16.08 56.27 45.55
C ASP A 68 -15.05 56.64 46.63
N ASP A 69 -14.72 55.70 47.54
CA ASP A 69 -13.72 55.89 48.60
C ASP A 69 -12.28 55.59 48.12
N LEU A 70 -12.13 55.06 46.90
CA LEU A 70 -10.82 54.81 46.30
C LEU A 70 -10.22 56.10 45.71
N PRO A 71 -8.88 56.25 45.72
CA PRO A 71 -8.20 57.33 45.02
C PRO A 71 -8.61 57.43 43.55
N ARG A 72 -8.59 58.65 42.99
CA ARG A 72 -9.05 58.92 41.61
C ARG A 72 -8.37 58.06 40.54
N TRP A 73 -7.09 57.72 40.71
CA TRP A 73 -6.34 56.85 39.80
C TRP A 73 -6.87 55.41 39.82
N ALA A 74 -7.22 54.87 40.99
CA ALA A 74 -7.74 53.52 41.13
C ALA A 74 -9.15 53.41 40.53
N GLN A 75 -9.99 54.43 40.71
CA GLN A 75 -11.29 54.51 40.05
C GLN A 75 -11.16 54.52 38.51
N ALA A 76 -10.16 55.23 37.97
CA ALA A 76 -9.90 55.27 36.53
C ALA A 76 -9.50 53.88 36.00
N GLU A 77 -8.66 53.15 36.75
CA GLU A 77 -8.23 51.80 36.36
C GLU A 77 -9.37 50.79 36.41
N LEU A 78 -10.26 50.85 37.41
CA LEU A 78 -11.47 50.01 37.44
C LEU A 78 -12.40 50.30 36.25
N ARG A 79 -12.56 51.57 35.85
CA ARG A 79 -13.36 51.91 34.66
C ARG A 79 -12.72 51.37 33.38
N ARG A 80 -11.40 51.47 33.26
CA ARG A 80 -10.64 50.92 32.12
C ARG A 80 -10.81 49.40 32.04
N ALA A 81 -10.56 48.68 33.13
CA ALA A 81 -10.72 47.24 33.19
C ALA A 81 -12.15 46.79 32.86
N ARG A 82 -13.17 47.54 33.31
CA ARG A 82 -14.57 47.25 32.97
C ARG A 82 -14.88 47.47 31.49
N MET A 83 -14.36 48.54 30.90
CA MET A 83 -14.50 48.79 29.46
C MET A 83 -13.80 47.72 28.64
N GLU A 84 -12.60 47.31 29.03
CA GLU A 84 -11.86 46.23 28.39
C GLU A 84 -12.61 44.90 28.47
N ALA A 85 -13.18 44.56 29.64
CA ALA A 85 -14.00 43.36 29.80
C ALA A 85 -15.26 43.38 28.93
N ILE A 86 -15.90 44.55 28.76
CA ILE A 86 -17.05 44.70 27.85
C ILE A 86 -16.62 44.50 26.39
N GLN A 87 -15.48 45.06 26.00
CA GLN A 87 -14.95 44.90 24.64
C GLN A 87 -14.53 43.46 24.36
N ALA A 88 -13.90 42.78 25.32
CA ALA A 88 -13.54 41.37 25.22
C ALA A 88 -14.80 40.49 25.05
N ARG A 89 -15.87 40.76 25.81
CA ARG A 89 -17.15 40.02 25.66
C ARG A 89 -17.79 40.24 24.30
N LYS A 90 -17.75 41.47 23.76
CA LYS A 90 -18.26 41.77 22.41
C LYS A 90 -17.42 41.10 21.33
N ALA A 91 -16.09 41.13 21.44
CA ALA A 91 -15.19 40.48 20.51
C ALA A 91 -15.40 38.95 20.50
N ALA A 92 -15.53 38.33 21.67
CA ALA A 92 -15.82 36.90 21.80
C ALA A 92 -17.19 36.52 21.23
N GLY A 93 -18.23 37.35 21.47
CA GLY A 93 -19.57 37.15 20.91
C GLY A 93 -19.58 37.22 19.38
N ASN A 94 -18.83 38.18 18.80
CA ASN A 94 -18.69 38.33 17.36
C ASN A 94 -17.87 37.19 16.73
N GLN A 95 -16.81 36.71 17.40
CA GLN A 95 -16.02 35.57 16.93
C GLN A 95 -16.80 34.25 16.95
N ALA A 96 -17.64 34.04 17.95
CA ALA A 96 -18.52 32.87 18.02
C ALA A 96 -19.59 32.85 16.92
N GLN A 97 -19.95 34.02 16.36
CA GLN A 97 -20.90 34.17 15.26
C GLN A 97 -20.25 34.18 13.87
N GLN A 98 -18.93 34.40 13.80
CA GLN A 98 -18.15 34.47 12.55
C GLN A 98 -17.28 33.22 12.32
N GLY A 99 -17.29 32.25 13.23
CA GLY A 99 -16.67 30.95 12.98
C GLY A 99 -17.36 30.22 11.83
N PRO A 100 -16.64 29.44 11.01
CA PRO A 100 -17.26 28.61 9.98
C PRO A 100 -18.34 27.74 10.63
N SER A 101 -19.50 27.68 9.98
CA SER A 101 -20.62 26.89 10.49
C SER A 101 -20.22 25.41 10.62
N SER A 102 -20.87 24.69 11.53
CA SER A 102 -20.63 23.24 11.69
C SER A 102 -20.77 22.48 10.37
N GLU A 103 -21.68 22.93 9.49
CA GLU A 103 -21.90 22.34 8.17
C GLU A 103 -20.73 22.60 7.21
N GLU A 104 -20.16 23.80 7.19
CA GLU A 104 -18.99 24.14 6.38
C GLU A 104 -17.74 23.37 6.84
N LEU A 105 -17.56 23.19 8.16
CA LEU A 105 -16.46 22.39 8.69
C LEU A 105 -16.59 20.91 8.30
N VAL A 106 -17.80 20.36 8.34
CA VAL A 106 -18.06 18.99 7.88
C VAL A 106 -17.85 18.87 6.36
N ALA A 107 -18.33 19.83 5.58
CA ALA A 107 -18.13 19.84 4.13
C ALA A 107 -16.65 19.98 3.75
N GLN A 108 -15.88 20.80 4.48
CA GLN A 108 -14.45 20.95 4.28
C GLN A 108 -13.69 19.67 4.68
N ALA A 109 -14.04 19.05 5.81
CA ALA A 109 -13.46 17.78 6.24
C ALA A 109 -13.72 16.66 5.22
N GLN A 110 -14.92 16.60 4.65
CA GLN A 110 -15.26 15.63 3.60
C GLN A 110 -14.43 15.86 2.32
N LYS A 111 -14.26 17.12 1.89
CA LYS A 111 -13.42 17.47 0.74
C LYS A 111 -11.94 17.16 0.98
N ASP A 112 -11.43 17.46 2.16
CA ASP A 112 -10.05 17.17 2.53
C ASP A 112 -9.80 15.67 2.61
N MET A 113 -10.76 14.90 3.13
CA MET A 113 -10.70 13.44 3.15
C MET A 113 -10.73 12.86 1.73
N ALA A 114 -11.63 13.34 0.86
CA ALA A 114 -11.69 12.91 -0.53
C ALA A 114 -10.38 13.22 -1.28
N ARG A 115 -9.79 14.41 -1.05
CA ARG A 115 -8.49 14.77 -1.62
C ARG A 115 -7.38 13.84 -1.14
N ARG A 116 -7.29 13.57 0.17
CA ARG A 116 -6.29 12.64 0.73
C ARG A 116 -6.43 11.24 0.16
N ILE A 117 -7.66 10.74 0.02
CA ILE A 117 -7.93 9.42 -0.59
C ILE A 117 -7.53 9.44 -2.07
N GLY A 118 -7.89 10.48 -2.82
CA GLY A 118 -7.53 10.63 -4.22
C GLY A 118 -6.02 10.71 -4.46
N THR A 119 -5.28 11.43 -3.62
CA THR A 119 -3.81 11.48 -3.66
C THR A 119 -3.19 10.14 -3.25
N ALA A 120 -3.68 9.51 -2.18
CA ALA A 120 -3.16 8.21 -1.72
C ALA A 120 -3.39 7.07 -2.73
N LEU A 121 -4.51 7.11 -3.45
CA LEU A 121 -4.81 6.16 -4.53
C LEU A 121 -4.14 6.54 -5.86
N GLY A 122 -3.43 7.68 -5.93
CA GLY A 122 -2.76 8.16 -7.14
C GLY A 122 -3.72 8.59 -8.26
N VAL A 123 -4.99 8.84 -7.94
CA VAL A 123 -6.06 9.17 -8.91
C VAL A 123 -6.18 10.68 -9.12
N ILE A 124 -5.84 11.49 -8.11
CA ILE A 124 -5.83 12.96 -8.20
C ILE A 124 -4.37 13.40 -8.23
N ALA A 125 -3.89 13.87 -9.39
CA ALA A 125 -2.71 14.71 -9.46
C ALA A 125 -3.01 16.03 -8.75
N GLU A 126 -2.06 16.57 -7.98
CA GLU A 126 -2.27 17.67 -7.02
C GLU A 126 -2.94 18.95 -7.60
N GLU A 127 -3.08 19.06 -8.92
CA GLU A 127 -3.65 20.20 -9.65
C GLU A 127 -4.91 19.90 -10.48
N GLU A 128 -5.43 18.66 -10.53
CA GLU A 128 -6.61 18.34 -11.34
C GLU A 128 -7.91 18.39 -10.51
N THR A 129 -8.91 19.09 -11.05
CA THR A 129 -10.23 19.34 -10.43
C THR A 129 -10.76 18.07 -9.80
N ALA A 130 -10.95 18.09 -8.47
CA ALA A 130 -11.45 16.96 -7.70
C ALA A 130 -12.71 16.40 -8.35
N LEU A 131 -12.60 15.20 -8.93
CA LEU A 131 -13.75 14.43 -9.37
C LEU A 131 -14.74 14.34 -8.20
N ASP A 132 -16.03 14.54 -8.48
CA ASP A 132 -17.10 14.33 -7.50
C ASP A 132 -16.92 12.94 -6.86
N PRO A 133 -16.94 12.81 -5.51
CA PRO A 133 -16.78 11.53 -4.83
C PRO A 133 -17.65 10.40 -5.40
N GLN A 134 -18.86 10.70 -5.88
CA GLN A 134 -19.71 9.71 -6.54
C GLN A 134 -19.13 9.20 -7.86
N GLN A 135 -18.64 10.11 -8.72
CA GLN A 135 -17.98 9.74 -9.98
C GLN A 135 -16.70 8.93 -9.74
N MET A 136 -15.98 9.21 -8.65
CA MET A 136 -14.81 8.43 -8.25
C MET A 136 -15.17 7.00 -7.87
N VAL A 137 -16.23 6.81 -7.06
CA VAL A 137 -16.71 5.47 -6.68
C VAL A 137 -17.18 4.70 -7.90
N GLU A 138 -17.90 5.33 -8.82
CA GLU A 138 -18.31 4.69 -10.07
C GLU A 138 -17.11 4.25 -10.91
N ARG A 139 -16.10 5.13 -11.07
CA ARG A 139 -14.88 4.82 -11.83
C ARG A 139 -14.13 3.64 -11.22
N LEU A 140 -13.88 3.68 -9.91
CA LEU A 140 -13.20 2.60 -9.19
C LEU A 140 -13.97 1.28 -9.26
N THR A 141 -15.31 1.34 -9.18
CA THR A 141 -16.17 0.16 -9.32
C THR A 141 -16.05 -0.44 -10.72
N ARG A 142 -16.11 0.39 -11.77
CA ARG A 142 -15.94 -0.05 -13.15
C ARG A 142 -14.56 -0.64 -13.40
N GLU A 143 -13.49 0.00 -12.92
CA GLU A 143 -12.11 -0.47 -13.06
C GLU A 143 -11.91 -1.80 -12.33
N ARG A 144 -12.42 -1.93 -11.10
CA ARG A 144 -12.41 -3.19 -10.34
C ARG A 144 -13.12 -4.30 -11.10
N ASP A 145 -14.31 -4.02 -11.63
CA ASP A 145 -15.10 -5.03 -12.34
C ASP A 145 -14.46 -5.43 -13.67
N ALA A 146 -13.85 -4.48 -14.38
CA ALA A 146 -13.04 -4.77 -15.56
C ALA A 146 -11.84 -5.66 -15.21
N ALA A 147 -11.07 -5.28 -14.19
CA ALA A 147 -9.91 -6.07 -13.73
C ALA A 147 -10.31 -7.47 -13.25
N ALA A 148 -11.48 -7.62 -12.61
CA ALA A 148 -12.01 -8.92 -12.23
C ALA A 148 -12.32 -9.78 -13.47
N LYS A 149 -12.99 -9.22 -14.48
CA LYS A 149 -13.28 -9.92 -15.74
C LYS A 149 -12.00 -10.33 -16.48
N ASP A 150 -11.01 -9.44 -16.55
CA ASP A 150 -9.74 -9.73 -17.23
C ASP A 150 -8.98 -10.86 -16.52
N ARG A 151 -8.93 -10.82 -15.19
CA ARG A 151 -8.32 -11.89 -14.38
C ARG A 151 -9.04 -13.21 -14.59
N ASP A 152 -10.36 -13.23 -14.59
CA ASP A 152 -11.14 -14.46 -14.73
C ASP A 152 -10.99 -15.02 -16.16
N ALA A 153 -10.95 -14.17 -17.19
CA ALA A 153 -10.66 -14.57 -18.56
C ALA A 153 -9.24 -15.15 -18.71
N GLU A 154 -8.24 -14.59 -18.02
CA GLU A 154 -6.87 -15.09 -18.06
C GLU A 154 -6.73 -16.44 -17.33
N LYS A 155 -7.40 -16.60 -16.18
CA LYS A 155 -7.49 -17.89 -15.48
C LYS A 155 -8.12 -18.97 -16.36
N ASP A 156 -9.18 -18.63 -17.10
CA ASP A 156 -9.81 -19.55 -18.03
C ASP A 156 -8.89 -19.95 -19.18
N ARG A 157 -8.13 -18.99 -19.76
CA ARG A 157 -7.13 -19.28 -20.80
C ARG A 157 -6.02 -20.18 -20.28
N HIS A 158 -5.49 -19.87 -19.10
CA HIS A 158 -4.45 -20.66 -18.45
C HIS A 158 -4.93 -22.09 -18.16
N ARG A 159 -6.13 -22.24 -17.57
CA ARG A 159 -6.74 -23.55 -17.31
C ARG A 159 -6.89 -24.35 -18.60
N ARG A 160 -7.41 -23.74 -19.68
CA ARG A 160 -7.56 -24.41 -20.99
C ARG A 160 -6.22 -24.90 -21.54
N ALA A 161 -5.19 -24.06 -21.50
CA ALA A 161 -3.85 -24.41 -21.98
C ALA A 161 -3.23 -25.56 -21.17
N LEU A 162 -3.40 -25.57 -19.84
CA LEU A 162 -2.92 -26.67 -18.99
C LEU A 162 -3.65 -27.98 -19.29
N ILE A 163 -4.98 -27.93 -19.46
CA ILE A 163 -5.78 -29.10 -19.83
C ILE A 163 -5.36 -29.62 -21.20
N GLU A 164 -5.23 -28.76 -22.20
CA GLU A 164 -4.78 -29.11 -23.55
C GLU A 164 -3.42 -29.81 -23.51
N LEU A 165 -2.43 -29.22 -22.84
CA LEU A 165 -1.11 -29.82 -22.67
C LEU A 165 -1.18 -31.19 -21.97
N ALA A 166 -2.02 -31.31 -20.94
CA ALA A 166 -2.21 -32.56 -20.22
C ALA A 166 -2.90 -33.63 -21.09
N VAL A 167 -3.87 -33.25 -21.92
CA VAL A 167 -4.53 -34.13 -22.89
C VAL A 167 -3.54 -34.61 -23.93
N HIS A 168 -2.69 -33.75 -24.48
CA HIS A 168 -1.61 -34.18 -25.39
C HIS A 168 -0.67 -35.19 -24.72
N ARG A 169 -0.25 -34.94 -23.48
CA ARG A 169 0.62 -35.85 -22.72
C ARG A 169 -0.05 -37.17 -22.35
N ALA A 170 -1.33 -37.15 -21.99
CA ALA A 170 -2.09 -38.35 -21.64
C ALA A 170 -2.44 -39.16 -22.89
N GLY A 171 -2.92 -38.51 -23.95
CA GLY A 171 -3.27 -39.12 -25.22
C GLY A 171 -2.09 -39.83 -25.85
N THR A 172 -0.92 -39.17 -25.93
CA THR A 172 0.31 -39.80 -26.44
C THR A 172 0.72 -41.03 -25.64
N LYS A 173 0.56 -41.04 -24.31
CA LYS A 173 0.86 -42.21 -23.45
C LYS A 173 -0.14 -43.35 -23.62
N LEU A 174 -1.41 -43.03 -23.85
CA LEU A 174 -2.51 -43.99 -23.98
C LEU A 174 -2.75 -44.45 -25.43
N GLY A 175 -1.99 -43.93 -26.39
CA GLY A 175 -2.20 -44.21 -27.82
C GLY A 175 -3.49 -43.59 -28.37
N ALA A 176 -4.00 -42.53 -27.73
CA ALA A 176 -5.12 -41.75 -28.21
C ALA A 176 -4.65 -40.58 -29.09
N ASP A 177 -5.50 -40.14 -30.00
CA ASP A 177 -5.32 -38.94 -30.80
C ASP A 177 -5.79 -37.71 -29.98
N PRO A 178 -4.86 -36.86 -29.50
CA PRO A 178 -5.22 -35.70 -28.69
C PRO A 178 -5.99 -34.65 -29.47
N ASP A 179 -5.73 -34.48 -30.77
CA ASP A 179 -6.41 -33.46 -31.59
C ASP A 179 -7.89 -33.84 -31.77
N ALA A 180 -8.16 -35.12 -32.04
CA ALA A 180 -9.51 -35.63 -32.13
C ALA A 180 -10.27 -35.55 -30.79
N LEU A 181 -9.58 -35.71 -29.66
CA LEU A 181 -10.17 -35.53 -28.32
C LEU A 181 -10.51 -34.07 -28.04
N LEU A 182 -9.63 -33.14 -28.40
CA LEU A 182 -9.82 -31.70 -28.17
C LEU A 182 -10.90 -31.10 -29.09
N ASP A 183 -11.12 -31.67 -30.27
CA ASP A 183 -12.25 -31.29 -31.15
C ASP A 183 -13.61 -31.83 -30.65
N SER A 184 -13.59 -32.85 -29.79
CA SER A 184 -14.81 -33.50 -29.30
C SER A 184 -15.52 -32.71 -28.20
N ARG A 185 -16.69 -32.15 -28.54
CA ARG A 185 -17.57 -31.48 -27.56
C ARG A 185 -18.01 -32.36 -26.40
N SER A 186 -18.13 -33.69 -26.58
CA SER A 186 -18.53 -34.59 -25.49
C SER A 186 -17.39 -34.80 -24.50
N PHE A 187 -16.16 -34.96 -24.99
CA PHE A 187 -14.98 -35.05 -24.15
C PHE A 187 -14.75 -33.75 -23.37
N LEU A 188 -14.79 -32.59 -24.05
CA LEU A 188 -14.63 -31.28 -23.41
C LEU A 188 -15.66 -31.03 -22.29
N ARG A 189 -16.89 -31.51 -22.43
CA ARG A 189 -17.90 -31.40 -21.35
C ARG A 189 -17.53 -32.21 -20.11
N ASN A 190 -16.87 -33.36 -20.26
CA ASN A 190 -16.48 -34.20 -19.14
C ASN A 190 -15.27 -33.62 -18.38
N VAL A 191 -14.38 -32.90 -19.07
CA VAL A 191 -13.16 -32.34 -18.47
C VAL A 191 -13.27 -30.86 -18.08
N ARG A 192 -14.38 -30.16 -18.42
CA ARG A 192 -14.52 -28.70 -18.18
C ARG A 192 -14.41 -28.31 -16.71
N ASP A 193 -14.91 -29.17 -15.83
CA ASP A 193 -15.01 -28.92 -14.39
C ASP A 193 -13.75 -29.40 -13.66
N LEU A 194 -12.79 -29.99 -14.40
CA LEU A 194 -11.55 -30.52 -13.86
C LEU A 194 -10.58 -29.38 -13.52
N ASP A 195 -9.98 -29.48 -12.34
CA ASP A 195 -9.04 -28.49 -11.85
C ASP A 195 -7.60 -28.88 -12.16
N PRO A 196 -6.85 -28.14 -13.00
CA PRO A 196 -5.51 -28.51 -13.43
C PRO A 196 -4.47 -28.50 -12.29
N ASP A 197 -4.73 -27.75 -11.23
CA ASP A 197 -3.86 -27.65 -10.05
C ASP A 197 -4.20 -28.70 -8.97
N GLY A 198 -5.27 -29.47 -9.15
CA GLY A 198 -5.70 -30.49 -8.20
C GLY A 198 -4.81 -31.73 -8.22
N GLU A 199 -4.57 -32.32 -7.05
CA GLU A 199 -3.72 -33.53 -6.91
C GLU A 199 -4.25 -34.72 -7.73
N ALA A 200 -5.58 -34.84 -7.85
CA ALA A 200 -6.24 -35.90 -8.61
C ALA A 200 -6.36 -35.62 -10.12
N PHE A 201 -5.92 -34.45 -10.61
CA PHE A 201 -6.10 -34.00 -11.99
C PHE A 201 -5.58 -35.01 -13.02
N THR A 202 -4.34 -35.47 -12.84
CA THR A 202 -3.71 -36.36 -13.83
C THR A 202 -4.42 -37.70 -13.90
N ALA A 203 -4.81 -38.27 -12.75
CA ALA A 203 -5.50 -39.56 -12.69
C ALA A 203 -6.89 -39.49 -13.33
N THR A 204 -7.69 -38.50 -12.94
CA THR A 204 -9.04 -38.28 -13.47
C THR A 204 -9.05 -37.95 -14.95
N LEU A 205 -8.08 -37.14 -15.43
CA LEU A 205 -7.93 -36.88 -16.87
C LEU A 205 -7.57 -38.14 -17.65
N THR A 206 -6.65 -38.95 -17.12
CA THR A 206 -6.22 -40.21 -17.76
C THR A 206 -7.39 -41.18 -17.88
N GLU A 207 -8.21 -41.31 -16.82
CA GLU A 207 -9.44 -42.11 -16.85
C GLU A 207 -10.44 -41.58 -17.87
N ALA A 208 -10.64 -40.25 -17.94
CA ALA A 208 -11.54 -39.63 -18.90
C ALA A 208 -11.09 -39.88 -20.36
N VAL A 209 -9.78 -39.81 -20.63
CA VAL A 209 -9.20 -40.13 -21.95
C VAL A 209 -9.40 -41.61 -22.28
N GLN A 210 -9.10 -42.51 -21.34
CA GLN A 210 -9.28 -43.95 -21.54
C GLN A 210 -10.73 -44.28 -21.85
N LYS A 211 -11.67 -43.76 -21.05
CA LYS A 211 -13.10 -43.93 -21.26
C LYS A 211 -13.55 -43.38 -22.61
N ALA A 212 -13.07 -42.21 -23.01
CA ALA A 212 -13.40 -41.64 -24.32
C ALA A 212 -12.96 -42.57 -25.46
N VAL A 213 -11.77 -43.15 -25.38
CA VAL A 213 -11.24 -44.10 -26.37
C VAL A 213 -12.02 -45.42 -26.38
N GLU A 214 -12.44 -45.90 -25.22
CA GLU A 214 -13.29 -47.08 -25.07
C GLU A 214 -14.68 -46.86 -25.68
N ASP A 215 -15.31 -45.71 -25.39
CA ASP A 215 -16.63 -45.33 -25.90
C ASP A 215 -16.60 -45.04 -27.42
N ASN A 216 -15.49 -44.50 -27.93
CA ASN A 216 -15.33 -44.17 -29.33
C ASN A 216 -13.91 -44.50 -29.84
N PRO A 217 -13.73 -45.68 -30.49
CA PRO A 217 -12.44 -46.10 -31.03
C PRO A 217 -11.83 -45.16 -32.07
N LYS A 218 -12.58 -44.20 -32.62
CA LYS A 218 -12.04 -43.17 -33.53
C LYS A 218 -11.03 -42.23 -32.87
N PHE A 219 -11.03 -42.16 -31.55
CA PHE A 219 -10.02 -41.40 -30.79
C PHE A 219 -8.71 -42.17 -30.61
N LYS A 220 -8.58 -43.40 -31.11
CA LYS A 220 -7.28 -44.08 -31.15
C LYS A 220 -6.40 -43.41 -32.19
N ALA A 221 -5.15 -43.11 -31.84
CA ALA A 221 -4.19 -42.58 -32.78
C ALA A 221 -4.01 -43.56 -33.94
N ALA A 222 -4.15 -43.06 -35.17
CA ALA A 222 -3.83 -43.83 -36.36
C ALA A 222 -2.32 -44.09 -36.39
N GLY A 223 -1.90 -45.22 -35.82
CA GLY A 223 -0.52 -45.69 -35.86
C GLY A 223 0.51 -44.65 -35.41
N ALA A 224 0.68 -44.48 -34.10
CA ALA A 224 1.98 -44.10 -33.52
C ALA A 224 2.98 -45.27 -33.70
N SER A 225 3.14 -45.73 -34.93
CA SER A 225 4.01 -46.83 -35.34
C SER A 225 5.35 -46.26 -35.77
N GLY A 226 6.06 -45.69 -34.80
CA GLY A 226 7.41 -45.21 -35.03
C GLY A 226 7.94 -44.48 -33.82
N PRO A 227 9.17 -44.78 -33.37
CA PRO A 227 9.90 -43.88 -32.51
C PRO A 227 9.87 -42.47 -33.14
N PRO A 228 9.79 -41.40 -32.33
CA PRO A 228 9.83 -40.04 -32.87
C PRO A 228 11.01 -39.92 -33.83
N ALA A 229 10.77 -39.42 -35.04
CA ALA A 229 11.82 -39.19 -36.01
C ALA A 229 12.91 -38.36 -35.31
N LYS A 230 14.12 -38.94 -35.19
CA LYS A 230 15.24 -38.25 -34.56
C LYS A 230 15.48 -36.96 -35.35
N SER A 231 15.07 -35.83 -34.79
CA SER A 231 15.37 -34.50 -35.31
C SER A 231 16.84 -34.20 -35.01
N GLY A 232 17.71 -34.89 -35.74
CA GLY A 232 19.12 -34.59 -35.87
C GLY A 232 19.36 -34.48 -37.37
N GLY A 233 19.19 -33.28 -37.91
CA GLY A 233 19.64 -33.01 -39.27
C GLY A 233 21.14 -33.26 -39.33
N GLU A 234 21.55 -34.32 -40.00
CA GLU A 234 22.94 -34.56 -40.40
C GLU A 234 23.37 -33.35 -41.24
N PHE A 235 24.18 -32.47 -40.66
CA PHE A 235 24.85 -31.41 -41.41
C PHE A 235 25.90 -32.08 -42.31
N THR A 236 25.47 -32.56 -43.47
CA THR A 236 26.37 -33.00 -44.53
C THR A 236 27.14 -31.79 -45.04
N GLY A 237 28.33 -31.58 -44.47
CA GLY A 237 29.24 -30.52 -44.85
C GLY A 237 29.73 -30.71 -46.29
N GLY A 238 29.26 -29.83 -47.19
CA GLY A 238 29.95 -29.39 -48.41
C GLY A 238 30.16 -30.43 -49.53
N PRO A 239 30.06 -30.04 -50.81
CA PRO A 239 30.24 -30.96 -51.92
C PRO A 239 31.74 -31.26 -52.12
N GLY A 240 32.19 -32.47 -51.74
CA GLY A 240 33.57 -32.87 -52.03
C GLY A 240 34.01 -34.28 -51.59
N GLY A 241 33.32 -34.94 -50.66
CA GLY A 241 33.73 -36.27 -50.19
C GLY A 241 32.98 -37.38 -50.92
N ARG A 242 33.66 -38.18 -51.76
CA ARG A 242 33.13 -39.48 -52.23
C ARG A 242 32.73 -40.32 -51.01
N ALA A 243 31.49 -40.83 -51.02
CA ALA A 243 31.01 -41.76 -50.03
C ALA A 243 31.83 -43.06 -50.09
N SER A 244 32.73 -43.25 -49.13
CA SER A 244 33.12 -44.58 -48.68
C SER A 244 32.34 -44.82 -47.39
N ASP A 245 31.27 -45.59 -47.52
CA ASP A 245 30.32 -45.92 -46.45
C ASP A 245 31.05 -46.49 -45.22
N PRO A 246 31.12 -45.74 -44.10
CA PRO A 246 31.84 -46.17 -42.90
C PRO A 246 31.13 -47.29 -42.15
N GLU A 247 29.86 -47.60 -42.45
CA GLU A 247 29.14 -48.73 -41.84
C GLU A 247 29.57 -50.10 -42.37
N GLN A 248 30.33 -50.13 -43.48
CA GLN A 248 30.85 -51.37 -44.07
C GLN A 248 32.36 -51.57 -43.89
N MET A 249 33.03 -50.65 -43.20
CA MET A 249 34.46 -50.71 -43.00
C MET A 249 34.77 -51.43 -41.69
N THR A 250 35.37 -52.61 -41.76
CA THR A 250 35.73 -53.36 -40.55
C THR A 250 36.86 -52.66 -39.80
N THR A 251 37.02 -52.96 -38.50
CA THR A 251 38.11 -52.41 -37.68
C THR A 251 39.50 -52.64 -38.29
N ASP A 252 39.68 -53.73 -39.01
CA ASP A 252 40.93 -54.04 -39.71
C ASP A 252 41.12 -53.21 -40.98
N ASP A 253 40.05 -52.86 -41.69
CA ASP A 253 40.10 -51.97 -42.85
C ASP A 253 40.49 -50.54 -42.43
N PHE A 254 40.00 -50.06 -41.30
CA PHE A 254 40.41 -48.76 -40.72
C PHE A 254 41.89 -48.73 -40.38
N ARG A 255 42.42 -49.81 -39.79
CA ARG A 255 43.85 -49.93 -39.47
C ARG A 255 44.72 -50.05 -40.71
N ALA A 256 44.25 -50.73 -41.75
CA ALA A 256 44.94 -50.81 -43.04
C ALA A 256 44.98 -49.46 -43.75
N TRP A 257 43.88 -48.72 -43.72
CA TRP A 257 43.79 -47.36 -44.28
C TRP A 257 44.77 -46.41 -43.60
N ARG A 258 44.83 -46.42 -42.26
CA ARG A 258 45.78 -45.58 -41.50
C ARG A 258 47.24 -45.90 -41.80
N ARG A 259 47.56 -47.17 -42.05
CA ARG A 259 48.93 -47.60 -42.43
C ARG A 259 49.29 -47.12 -43.84
N ARG A 260 48.37 -47.24 -44.80
CA ARG A 260 48.57 -46.73 -46.17
C ARG A 260 48.71 -45.22 -46.23
N ALA A 261 47.90 -44.48 -45.48
CA ALA A 261 47.99 -43.02 -45.40
C ALA A 261 49.33 -42.56 -44.80
N LYS A 262 49.89 -43.33 -43.87
CA LYS A 262 51.21 -43.06 -43.25
C LYS A 262 52.38 -43.39 -44.19
N SER A 263 52.26 -44.42 -45.02
CA SER A 263 53.30 -44.76 -46.00
C SER A 263 53.29 -43.82 -47.21
N SER A 264 52.14 -43.28 -47.59
CA SER A 264 52.05 -42.33 -48.71
C SER A 264 52.57 -40.93 -48.36
N SER A 265 52.61 -40.56 -47.07
CA SER A 265 53.21 -39.29 -46.64
C SER A 265 54.74 -39.31 -46.56
N ASP A 266 55.36 -40.50 -46.65
CA ASP A 266 56.80 -40.71 -46.47
C ASP A 266 57.54 -40.95 -47.81
N SER A 267 56.80 -40.94 -48.94
CA SER A 267 57.37 -41.14 -50.29
C SER A 267 57.15 -39.92 -51.21
N SER A 268 56.91 -38.73 -50.63
CA SER A 268 56.75 -37.48 -51.39
C SER A 268 57.80 -36.42 -51.04
N GLU A 269 58.89 -36.80 -50.37
CA GLU A 269 60.10 -35.98 -50.19
C GLU A 269 61.31 -36.70 -50.82
N GLU A 270 61.38 -36.77 -52.15
CA GLU A 270 62.61 -36.89 -52.95
C GLU A 270 62.48 -36.07 -54.23
#